data_AF-A0A077MFY1-F1
#
_entry.id   AF-A0A077MFY1-F1
#
_cell.length_a   1.000
_cell.length_b   1.000
_cell.length_c   1.000
_cell.angle_alpha   90.00
_cell.angle_beta   90.00
_cell.angle_gamma   90.00
#
_symmetry.space_group_name_H-M   'P 1'
#
loop_
_entity.id
_entity.type
_entity.pdbx_description
1 polymer ?
#
loop_
_entity_poly.entity_id
_entity_poly.type
_entity_poly.pdbx_seq_one_letter_code
_entity_poly.pdbx_strand_id
1 'polypeptide(L)' 'MQHPDGPLQGLVLQWAQEPAGWAALTIYVIPRPGGDLIVQEWLPAHRLTPV' A
#
# COMPACT_ATOMS: atom_id res chain seq x y z
N MET A 1 13.59 -4.77 -1.66
CA MET A 1 12.85 -4.20 -2.80
C MET A 1 12.82 -2.69 -2.57
N GLN A 2 13.42 -1.87 -3.42
CA GLN A 2 13.39 -0.42 -3.22
C GLN A 2 12.02 0.10 -3.68
N HIS A 3 11.26 0.68 -2.75
CA HIS A 3 10.07 1.46 -3.07
C HIS A 3 10.51 2.81 -3.66
N PRO A 4 9.70 3.43 -4.53
CA PRO A 4 9.98 4.78 -5.02
C PRO A 4 10.11 5.78 -3.87
N ASP A 5 10.91 6.83 -4.06
CA ASP A 5 11.13 7.93 -3.10
C ASP A 5 9.89 8.83 -3.02
N GLY A 6 8.79 8.33 -2.46
CA GLY A 6 7.57 9.12 -2.24
C GLY A 6 6.33 8.29 -1.94
N PRO A 7 5.27 8.91 -1.38
CA PRO A 7 4.00 8.24 -1.16
C PRO A 7 3.37 7.83 -2.49
N LEU A 8 2.85 6.61 -2.55
CA LEU A 8 2.10 6.10 -3.70
C LEU A 8 0.60 6.23 -3.42
N GLN A 9 -0.16 6.62 -4.45
CA GLN A 9 -1.61 6.54 -4.37
C GLN A 9 -2.06 5.09 -4.55
N GLY A 10 -3.00 4.69 -3.71
CA GLY A 10 -3.55 3.34 -3.68
C GLY A 10 -4.97 3.32 -3.15
N LEU A 11 -5.62 2.18 -3.29
CA LEU A 11 -6.94 1.92 -2.77
C LEU A 11 -6.85 0.98 -1.57
N VAL A 12 -7.65 1.26 -0.54
CA VAL A 12 -7.91 0.28 0.52
C VAL A 12 -9.06 -0.61 0.08
N LEU A 13 -8.80 -1.91 0.03
CA LEU A 13 -9.78 -2.93 -0.35
C LEU A 13 -10.51 -3.51 0.86
N GLN A 14 -9.80 -3.64 1.99
CA GLN A 14 -10.32 -4.25 3.20
C GLN A 14 -9.56 -3.75 4.43
N TRP A 15 -10.25 -3.68 5.57
CA TRP A 15 -9.65 -3.48 6.89
C TRP A 15 -9.68 -4.77 7.71
N ALA A 16 -8.66 -4.96 8.55
CA ALA A 16 -8.60 -6.02 9.55
C ALA A 16 -8.01 -5.48 10.86
N GLN A 17 -8.54 -5.94 12.00
CA GLN A 17 -7.98 -5.63 13.30
C GLN A 17 -7.05 -6.77 13.74
N GLU A 18 -5.77 -6.44 13.91
CA GLU A 18 -4.72 -7.35 14.40
C GLU A 18 -4.30 -6.98 15.83
N PRO A 19 -3.58 -7.86 16.55
CA PRO A 19 -3.08 -7.54 17.90
C PRO A 19 -2.23 -6.26 17.96
N ALA A 20 -1.51 -5.93 16.88
CA ALA A 20 -0.68 -4.73 16.77
C ALA A 20 -1.46 -3.47 16.34
N GLY A 21 -2.75 -3.59 16.03
CA GLY A 21 -3.61 -2.50 15.57
C GLY A 21 -4.31 -2.81 14.24
N TRP A 22 -4.82 -1.78 13.59
CA TRP A 22 -5.48 -1.93 12.29
C TRP A 22 -4.48 -2.10 11.16
N ALA A 23 -4.78 -3.04 10.25
CA ALA A 23 -4.12 -3.23 8.98
C ALA A 23 -5.14 -3.10 7.83
N ALA A 24 -4.66 -2.71 6.66
CA ALA A 24 -5.46 -2.61 5.45
C ALA A 24 -4.84 -3.43 4.33
N LEU A 25 -5.67 -4.18 3.61
CA LEU A 25 -5.32 -4.71 2.31
C LEU A 25 -5.38 -3.56 1.32
N THR A 26 -4.25 -3.25 0.68
CA THR A 26 -4.14 -2.17 -0.29
C THR A 26 -3.84 -2.73 -1.68
N ILE A 27 -4.21 -1.96 -2.70
CA ILE A 27 -3.72 -2.14 -4.08
C ILE A 27 -3.20 -0.81 -4.61
N TYR A 28 -2.01 -0.82 -5.19
CA TYR A 28 -1.36 0.37 -5.73
C TYR A 28 -0.39 0.02 -6.86
N VAL A 29 0.04 1.04 -7.61
CA VAL A 29 0.92 0.88 -8.77
C VAL A 29 2.29 1.47 -8.46
N ILE A 30 3.35 0.71 -8.78
CA ILE A 30 4.73 1.20 -8.78
C ILE A 30 5.15 1.39 -10.24
N PRO A 31 5.33 2.64 -10.71
CA PRO A 31 5.86 2.90 -12.04
C PRO A 31 7.31 2.42 -12.16
N ARG A 32 7.64 1.68 -13.22
CA ARG A 32 9.01 1.20 -13.46
C ARG A 32 9.38 1.23 -14.95
N PRO A 33 10.67 1.39 -15.29
CA PRO A 33 11.14 1.14 -16.64
C PRO A 33 10.80 -0.28 -17.07
N GLY A 34 10.12 -0.44 -18.20
CA GLY A 34 9.71 -1.75 -18.73
C GLY A 34 8.30 -2.19 -18.33
N GLY A 35 7.57 -1.38 -17.56
CA GLY A 35 6.15 -1.59 -17.28
C GLY A 35 5.80 -1.37 -15.81
N ASP A 36 4.55 -1.01 -15.59
CA ASP A 36 4.02 -0.77 -14.26
C ASP A 36 3.85 -2.08 -13.49
N LEU A 37 4.20 -2.06 -12.20
CA LEU A 37 3.95 -3.18 -11.29
C LEU A 37 2.72 -2.86 -10.43
N ILE A 38 1.72 -3.74 -10.48
CA ILE A 38 0.59 -3.71 -9.56
C ILE A 38 0.96 -4.51 -8.32
N VAL A 39 0.84 -3.90 -7.14
CA VAL A 39 1.11 -4.53 -5.85
C VAL A 39 -0.19 -4.59 -5.06
N GLN A 40 -0.47 -5.77 -4.51
CA GLN A 40 -1.52 -5.96 -3.51
C GLN A 40 -0.87 -6.53 -2.25
N GLU A 41 -1.00 -5.83 -1.13
CA GLU A 41 -0.40 -6.24 0.14
C GLU A 41 -1.15 -5.71 1.36
N TRP A 42 -0.89 -6.30 2.52
CA TRP A 42 -1.37 -5.77 3.80
C TRP A 42 -0.37 -4.76 4.35
N LEU A 43 -0.84 -3.54 4.64
CA LEU A 43 -0.04 -2.50 5.27
C LEU A 43 -0.64 -2.11 6.64
N PRO A 44 0.19 -1.83 7.65
CA PRO A 44 -0.27 -1.21 8.89
C PRO A 44 -0.92 0.15 8.62
N ALA A 45 -2.02 0.46 9.31
CA ALA A 45 -2.79 1.69 9.07
C ALA A 45 -1.95 2.97 9.22
N HIS A 46 -0.96 2.99 10.13
CA HIS A 46 -0.10 4.15 10.36
C HIS A 46 0.86 4.46 9.19
N ARG A 47 0.98 3.56 8.20
CA ARG A 47 1.73 3.80 6.97
C ARG A 47 0.88 4.43 5.86
N LEU A 48 -0.42 4.61 6.10
CA LEU A 48 -1.36 5.19 5.15
C LEU A 48 -1.63 6.64 5.50
N THR A 49 -1.74 7.48 4.47
CA THR A 49 -2.15 8.87 4.60
C THR A 49 -3.46 9.07 3.82
N PRO A 50 -4.55 9.54 4.46
CA PRO A 50 -5.78 9.87 3.75
C PRO A 50 -5.54 11.05 2.81
N VAL A 51 -6.24 11.03 1.67
CA VAL A 51 -6.17 12.06 0.62
C VAL A 51 -7.31 13.06 0.72
#